data_AF-A0A972GGB6-F1
#
_entry.id   AF-A0A972GGB6-F1
#
_cell.length_a   1.000
_cell.length_b   1.000
_cell.length_c   1.000
_cell.angle_alpha   90.00
_cell.angle_beta   90.00
_cell.angle_gamma   90.00
#
_symmetry.space_group_name_H-M   'P 1'
#
loop_
_entity.id
_entity.type
_entity.pdbx_description
1 polymer ?
#
loop_
_entity_poly.entity_id
_entity_poly.type
_entity_poly.pdbx_seq_one_letter_code
_entity_poly.pdbx_strand_id
1 'polypeptide(L)'
;MRWILTLPLLLAACGDPLPDLQSRLSPTARTAAFPELVPLGPLLAEADAVPPRTAEEEGQSLDARSEDLRRRANALRRLQLP
;
A
#
# COMPACT_ATOMS: atom_id res chain seq x y z
N MET A 1 -23.53 1.63 -26.49
CA MET A 1 -22.19 2.24 -26.68
C MET A 1 -21.26 2.09 -25.47
N ARG A 2 -21.73 2.27 -24.21
CA ARG A 2 -20.90 2.12 -22.99
C ARG A 2 -20.33 0.71 -22.75
N TRP A 3 -21.02 -0.34 -23.19
CA TRP A 3 -20.59 -1.74 -23.01
C TRP A 3 -19.43 -2.18 -23.91
N ILE A 4 -19.16 -1.45 -25.00
CA ILE A 4 -18.06 -1.79 -25.92
C ILE A 4 -16.70 -1.45 -25.28
N LEU A 5 -16.67 -0.44 -24.39
CA LEU A 5 -15.47 -0.05 -23.65
C LEU A 5 -15.15 -0.97 -22.46
N THR A 6 -16.13 -1.67 -21.89
CA THR A 6 -15.92 -2.49 -20.68
C THR A 6 -15.32 -3.85 -21.00
N LEU A 7 -15.59 -4.40 -22.19
CA LEU A 7 -15.11 -5.71 -22.61
C LEU A 7 -13.56 -5.81 -22.68
N PRO A 8 -12.81 -4.89 -23.33
CA PRO A 8 -11.35 -4.98 -23.37
C PRO A 8 -10.70 -4.79 -21.98
N LEU A 9 -11.36 -4.07 -21.06
CA LEU A 9 -10.86 -3.83 -19.70
C LEU A 9 -10.89 -5.10 -18.84
N LEU A 10 -11.90 -5.95 -19.03
CA LEU A 10 -12.02 -7.25 -18.36
C LEU A 10 -10.96 -8.25 -18.84
N LEU A 11 -10.59 -8.21 -20.13
CA LEU A 11 -9.53 -9.07 -20.67
C LEU A 11 -8.13 -8.62 -20.24
N ALA A 12 -7.91 -7.33 -19.96
CA ALA A 12 -6.63 -6.82 -19.48
C ALA A 12 -6.33 -7.22 -18.02
N ALA A 13 -7.36 -7.49 -17.20
CA ALA A 13 -7.17 -8.00 -15.83
C ALA A 13 -6.66 -9.46 -15.78
N CYS A 14 -6.77 -10.18 -16.90
CA CYS A 14 -6.22 -11.53 -17.07
C CYS A 14 -4.87 -11.51 -17.83
N GLY A 15 -4.26 -10.33 -18.00
CA GLY A 15 -3.10 -10.10 -18.85
C GLY A 15 -1.76 -9.93 -18.11
N ASP A 16 -0.78 -10.65 -18.64
CA ASP A 16 0.65 -10.81 -18.35
C ASP A 16 1.07 -11.35 -16.96
N PRO A 17 1.90 -12.40 -16.95
CA PRO A 17 2.24 -13.14 -15.75
C PRO A 17 3.14 -12.26 -14.88
N LEU A 18 3.08 -12.52 -13.58
CA LEU A 18 4.03 -11.97 -12.61
C LEU A 18 5.43 -11.83 -13.23
N PRO A 19 6.10 -10.68 -13.08
CA PRO A 19 7.43 -10.47 -13.67
C PRO A 19 8.34 -11.64 -13.31
N ASP A 20 9.09 -12.15 -14.28
CA ASP A 20 9.95 -13.31 -14.06
C ASP A 20 10.95 -13.02 -12.94
N LEU A 21 10.66 -13.55 -11.76
CA LEU A 21 11.47 -13.38 -10.56
C LEU A 21 12.85 -14.01 -10.74
N GLN A 22 12.96 -15.08 -11.55
CA GLN A 22 14.23 -15.77 -11.77
C GLN A 22 15.23 -14.87 -12.48
N SER A 23 14.79 -14.08 -13.47
CA SER A 23 15.62 -13.08 -14.13
C SER A 23 16.12 -11.96 -13.20
N ARG A 24 15.45 -11.75 -12.06
CA ARG A 24 15.75 -10.68 -11.09
C ARG A 24 16.60 -11.14 -9.90
N LEU A 25 16.87 -12.43 -9.75
CA LEU A 25 17.72 -12.94 -8.69
C LEU A 25 19.20 -12.71 -9.00
N SER A 26 19.91 -12.10 -8.05
CA SER A 26 21.36 -11.99 -8.10
C SER A 26 22.00 -13.40 -8.14
N PRO A 27 23.23 -13.55 -8.66
CA PRO A 27 23.94 -14.84 -8.62
C PRO A 27 24.05 -15.40 -7.20
N THR A 28 24.28 -14.53 -6.21
CA THR A 28 24.34 -14.88 -4.79
C THR A 28 23.00 -15.37 -4.25
N ALA A 29 21.88 -14.74 -4.63
CA ALA A 29 20.56 -15.16 -4.18
C ALA A 29 20.15 -16.52 -4.77
N ARG A 30 20.64 -16.87 -5.96
CA ARG A 30 20.38 -18.17 -6.60
C ARG A 30 21.06 -19.34 -5.93
N THR A 31 22.20 -19.11 -5.28
CA THR A 31 23.00 -20.16 -4.62
C THR A 31 22.90 -20.13 -3.10
N ALA A 32 22.20 -19.15 -2.55
CA ALA A 32 21.96 -19.06 -1.11
C ALA A 32 21.14 -20.25 -0.63
N ALA A 33 21.45 -20.73 0.58
CA ALA A 33 20.59 -21.68 1.26
C ALA A 33 19.22 -21.02 1.52
N PHE A 34 18.16 -21.83 1.50
CA PHE A 34 16.86 -21.37 1.96
C PHE A 34 16.96 -20.90 3.41
N PRO A 35 16.28 -19.80 3.78
CA PRO A 35 16.27 -19.34 5.15
C PRO A 35 15.57 -20.35 6.05
N GLU A 36 15.92 -20.31 7.33
CA GLU A 36 15.20 -21.08 8.34
C GLU A 36 13.75 -20.58 8.44
N LEU A 37 12.80 -21.50 8.31
CA LEU A 37 11.39 -21.17 8.39
C LEU A 37 10.97 -21.07 9.86
N VAL A 38 10.44 -19.91 10.24
CA VAL A 38 9.86 -19.68 11.58
C VAL A 38 8.35 -19.97 11.53
N PRO A 39 7.77 -20.66 12.53
CA PRO A 39 6.35 -20.93 12.56
C PRO A 39 5.52 -19.65 12.64
N LEU A 40 4.47 -19.56 11.82
CA LEU A 40 3.59 -18.39 11.74
C LEU A 40 2.77 -18.14 13.01
N GLY A 41 2.31 -19.20 13.69
CA GLY A 41 1.44 -19.09 14.86
C GLY A 41 2.01 -18.19 15.97
N PRO A 42 3.24 -18.46 16.45
CA PRO A 42 3.91 -17.61 17.44
C PRO A 42 4.07 -16.15 16.98
N LEU A 43 4.42 -15.93 15.71
CA LEU A 43 4.61 -14.58 15.16
C LEU A 43 3.30 -13.79 15.15
N LEU A 44 2.19 -14.43 14.80
CA LEU A 44 0.87 -13.81 14.81
C LEU A 44 0.41 -13.52 16.25
N ALA A 45 0.61 -14.47 17.16
CA ALA A 45 0.27 -14.27 18.56
C ALA A 45 1.04 -13.10 19.20
N GLU A 46 2.32 -12.92 18.83
CA GLU A 46 3.12 -11.78 19.27
C GLU A 46 2.66 -10.46 18.63
N ALA A 47 2.34 -10.46 17.33
CA ALA A 47 1.80 -9.29 16.64
C ALA A 47 0.45 -8.84 17.22
N ASP A 48 -0.42 -9.78 17.58
CA ASP A 48 -1.71 -9.52 18.20
C ASP A 48 -1.58 -9.09 19.68
N ALA A 49 -0.50 -9.49 20.35
CA ALA A 49 -0.19 -9.08 21.73
C ALA A 49 0.35 -7.64 21.82
N VAL A 50 0.90 -7.10 20.73
CA VAL A 50 1.15 -5.67 20.62
C VAL A 50 -0.21 -4.99 20.51
N PRO A 51 -0.60 -4.12 21.47
CA PRO A 51 -1.86 -3.41 21.35
C PRO A 51 -1.87 -2.70 19.98
N PRO A 52 -2.94 -2.85 19.19
CA PRO A 52 -3.02 -2.18 17.90
C PRO A 52 -2.71 -0.70 18.14
N ARG A 53 -1.87 -0.11 17.27
CA ARG A 53 -1.73 1.36 17.21
C ARG A 53 -3.13 1.93 17.38
N THR A 54 -3.32 2.68 18.46
CA THR A 54 -4.62 3.21 18.85
C THR A 54 -5.08 4.09 17.70
N ALA A 55 -5.92 3.51 16.83
CA ALA A 55 -6.43 4.17 15.64
C ALA A 55 -7.15 5.48 16.00
N GLU A 56 -7.59 5.60 17.25
CA GLU A 56 -8.18 6.79 17.82
C GLU A 56 -7.17 7.94 18.03
N GLU A 57 -5.97 7.69 18.55
CA GLU A 57 -4.92 8.71 18.71
C GLU A 57 -4.32 9.10 17.35
N GLU A 58 -4.07 8.11 16.49
CA GLU A 58 -3.63 8.36 15.12
C GLU A 58 -4.70 9.11 14.32
N GLY A 59 -5.98 8.73 14.47
CA GLY A 59 -7.13 9.38 13.86
C GLY A 59 -7.27 10.83 14.26
N GLN A 60 -7.20 11.14 15.56
CA GLN A 60 -7.20 12.53 16.05
C GLN A 60 -6.06 13.36 15.46
N SER A 61 -4.87 12.78 15.35
CA SER A 61 -3.72 13.46 14.74
C SER A 61 -3.90 13.72 13.24
N LEU A 62 -4.53 12.78 12.53
CA LEU A 62 -4.80 12.88 11.10
C LEU A 62 -5.92 13.87 10.81
N ASP A 63 -6.98 13.89 11.61
CA ASP A 63 -8.09 14.84 11.48
C ASP A 63 -7.61 16.27 11.69
N ALA A 64 -6.86 16.53 12.76
CA ALA A 64 -6.27 17.84 13.03
C ALA A 64 -5.36 18.32 11.89
N ARG A 65 -4.54 17.42 11.33
CA ARG A 65 -3.71 17.72 10.14
C ARG A 65 -4.57 18.01 8.91
N SER A 66 -5.65 17.26 8.71
CA SER A 66 -6.55 17.44 7.58
C SER A 66 -7.24 18.80 7.63
N GLU A 67 -7.68 19.24 8.81
CA GLU A 67 -8.30 20.55 9.02
C GLU A 67 -7.31 21.69 8.76
N ASP A 68 -6.07 21.54 9.25
CA ASP A 68 -5.02 22.53 9.02
C ASP A 68 -4.70 22.68 7.53
N LEU A 69 -4.57 21.57 6.79
CA LEU A 69 -4.37 21.57 5.34
C LEU A 69 -5.55 22.22 4.60
N ARG A 70 -6.80 21.94 5.01
CA ARG A 70 -8.00 22.56 4.42
C ARG A 70 -8.00 24.08 4.65
N ARG A 71 -7.63 24.55 5.85
CA ARG A 71 -7.52 26.00 6.14
C ARG A 71 -6.47 26.66 5.25
N ARG A 72 -5.29 26.06 5.12
CA ARG A 72 -4.20 26.56 4.26
C ARG A 72 -4.61 26.58 2.79
N ALA A 73 -5.22 25.50 2.30
CA ALA A 73 -5.72 25.42 0.93
C ALA A 73 -6.78 26.49 0.65
N ASN A 74 -7.69 26.75 1.59
CA ASN A 74 -8.67 27.84 1.44
C ASN A 74 -8.03 29.23 1.43
N ALA A 75 -6.98 29.45 2.23
CA ALA A 75 -6.20 30.68 2.18
C ALA A 75 -5.51 30.85 0.82
N LEU A 76 -4.90 29.78 0.29
CA LEU A 76 -4.28 29.78 -1.03
C LEU A 76 -5.27 30.00 -2.16
N ARG A 77 -6.49 29.44 -2.10
CA ARG A 77 -7.52 29.70 -3.13
C ARG A 77 -8.01 31.14 -3.14
N ARG A 78 -8.00 31.80 -1.97
CA ARG A 78 -8.41 33.22 -1.83
C ARG A 78 -7.30 34.17 -2.26
N LEU A 79 -6.05 33.77 -2.08
CA LEU A 79 -4.93 34.39 -2.77
C LEU A 79 -5.03 33.96 -4.24
N GLN A 80 -5.78 34.68 -5.06
CA GLN A 80 -5.70 34.52 -6.52
C GLN A 80 -4.26 34.78 -6.94
N LEU A 81 -3.45 33.72 -6.94
CA LEU A 81 -2.15 33.70 -7.57
C LEU A 81 -2.42 33.81 -9.08
N PRO A 82 -1.79 34.77 -9.76
CA PRO A 82 -2.04 35.05 -11.18
C PRO A 82 -1.76 33.85 -12.09
#